data_AF-A0A5N5T691-F1
#
_entry.id   AF-A0A5N5T691-F1
#
_cell.length_a   1.000
_cell.length_b   1.000
_cell.length_c   1.000
_cell.angle_alpha   90.00
_cell.angle_beta   90.00
_cell.angle_gamma   90.00
#
_symmetry.space_group_name_H-M   'P 1'
#
loop_
_entity.id
_entity.type
_entity.pdbx_description
1 polymer ?
#
loop_
_entity_poly.entity_id
_entity_poly.type
_entity_poly.pdbx_seq_one_letter_code
_entity_poly.pdbx_strand_id
1 'polypeptide(L)' 'MNGKEFISSSEAMTNILSIMQKIFRDRRVLPDVEPGYIRDLLPNHLPEEPQKFEAIMEDIEKIIMPGIQSFL' A
#
# COMPACT_ATOMS: atom_id res chain seq x y z
N MET A 1 4.16 -8.63 16.03
CA MET A 1 3.01 -9.38 15.50
C MET A 1 2.93 -10.75 16.15
N ASN A 2 1.89 -11.01 16.93
CA ASN A 2 1.51 -12.33 17.47
C ASN A 2 0.41 -12.98 16.61
N GLY A 3 -0.06 -14.18 16.98
CA GLY A 3 -1.05 -14.93 16.18
C GLY A 3 -2.39 -14.21 15.98
N LYS A 4 -2.90 -13.49 16.99
CA LYS A 4 -4.15 -12.71 16.85
C LYS A 4 -3.94 -11.50 15.95
N GLU A 5 -2.82 -10.81 16.13
CA GLU A 5 -2.43 -9.67 15.30
C GLU A 5 -2.23 -10.10 13.84
N PHE A 6 -1.69 -11.31 13.59
CA PHE A 6 -1.54 -11.86 12.25
C PHE A 6 -2.89 -12.06 11.56
N ILE A 7 -3.87 -12.63 12.25
CA ILE A 7 -5.22 -12.82 11.70
C ILE A 7 -5.84 -11.47 11.36
N SER A 8 -5.81 -10.51 12.29
CA SER A 8 -6.36 -9.17 12.03
C SER A 8 -5.64 -8.44 10.88
N SER A 9 -4.32 -8.58 10.80
CA SER A 9 -3.50 -8.04 9.71
C SER A 9 -3.87 -8.67 8.35
N SER A 10 -4.18 -9.97 8.33
CA SER A 10 -4.61 -10.67 7.11
C SER A 10 -5.98 -10.22 6.60
N GLU A 11 -6.90 -9.87 7.50
CA GLU A 11 -8.20 -9.29 7.16
C GLU A 11 -8.02 -7.90 6.54
N ALA A 12 -7.16 -7.06 7.13
CA ALA A 12 -6.82 -5.76 6.56
C ALA A 12 -6.21 -5.90 5.16
N MET A 13 -5.29 -6.85 4.95
CA MET A 13 -4.69 -7.08 3.63
C MET A 13 -5.72 -7.56 2.60
N THR A 14 -6.65 -8.41 3.01
CA THR A 14 -7.74 -8.87 2.15
C THR A 14 -8.63 -7.71 1.71
N ASN A 15 -8.90 -6.75 2.59
CA ASN A 15 -9.65 -5.54 2.26
C ASN A 15 -8.92 -4.66 1.23
N ILE A 16 -7.60 -4.50 1.36
CA ILE A 16 -6.81 -3.78 0.33
C ILE A 16 -6.93 -4.47 -1.02
N LEU A 17 -6.77 -5.79 -1.10
CA LEU A 17 -6.87 -6.52 -2.37
C LEU A 17 -8.26 -6.34 -3.02
N SER A 18 -9.32 -6.33 -2.21
CA SER A 18 -10.68 -6.03 -2.67
C SER A 18 -10.81 -4.61 -3.24
N ILE A 19 -10.22 -3.63 -2.56
CA ILE A 19 -10.16 -2.23 -3.03
C ILE A 19 -9.35 -2.11 -4.32
N MET A 20 -8.20 -2.77 -4.42
CA MET A 20 -7.37 -2.81 -5.63
C MET A 20 -8.14 -3.30 -6.84
N GLN A 21 -8.89 -4.40 -6.70
CA GLN A 21 -9.72 -4.93 -7.78
C GLN A 21 -10.83 -3.97 -8.24
N LYS A 22 -11.36 -3.13 -7.35
CA LYS A 22 -12.32 -2.08 -7.73
C LYS A 22 -11.60 -0.95 -8.46
N ILE A 23 -10.48 -0.48 -7.91
CA ILE A 23 -9.69 0.62 -8.45
C ILE A 23 -9.20 0.32 -9.88
N PHE A 24 -8.78 -0.90 -10.16
CA PHE A 24 -8.32 -1.30 -11.49
C PHE A 24 -9.37 -1.18 -12.59
N ARG A 25 -10.67 -1.26 -12.25
CA ARG A 25 -11.75 -1.05 -13.22
C ARG A 25 -12.05 0.41 -13.51
N ASP A 26 -11.84 1.29 -12.53
CA ASP A 26 -12.32 2.67 -12.57
C ASP A 26 -11.21 3.73 -12.79
N ARG A 27 -9.93 3.31 -12.81
CA ARG A 27 -8.78 4.20 -13.02
C ARG A 27 -8.13 4.06 -14.39
N ARG A 28 -7.32 5.06 -14.75
CA ARG A 28 -6.43 5.01 -15.90
C ARG A 28 -5.47 3.84 -15.76
N VAL A 29 -5.22 3.14 -16.87
CA VAL A 29 -4.25 2.04 -16.97
C VAL A 29 -2.87 2.51 -16.53
N LEU A 30 -2.42 3.65 -17.09
CA LEU A 30 -1.13 4.23 -16.76
C LEU A 30 -1.24 5.14 -15.53
N PRO A 31 -0.34 5.00 -14.55
CA PRO A 31 -0.28 5.88 -13.39
C PRO A 31 0.21 7.28 -13.79
N ASP A 32 -0.25 8.29 -13.04
CA ASP A 32 0.07 9.71 -13.25
C ASP A 32 1.05 10.16 -12.16
N VAL A 33 2.25 9.59 -12.20
CA VAL A 33 3.33 9.81 -11.24
C VAL A 33 4.66 9.93 -11.98
N GLU A 34 5.58 10.70 -11.40
CA GLU A 34 6.91 10.88 -11.98
C GLU A 34 7.88 9.77 -11.55
N PRO A 35 8.91 9.46 -12.37
CA PRO A 35 9.97 8.55 -11.96
C PRO A 35 10.61 8.99 -10.63
N GLY A 36 10.68 8.06 -9.68
CA GLY A 36 11.28 8.31 -8.37
C GLY A 36 10.31 8.80 -7.28
N TYR A 37 9.02 9.04 -7.58
CA TYR A 37 8.08 9.62 -6.60
C TYR A 37 8.00 8.86 -5.26
N ILE A 38 8.14 7.53 -5.26
CA ILE A 38 8.16 6.73 -4.02
C ILE A 38 9.34 7.13 -3.14
N ARG A 39 10.52 7.39 -3.72
CA ARG A 39 11.72 7.75 -2.95
C ARG A 39 11.51 9.05 -2.19
N ASP A 40 10.78 10.01 -2.76
CA ASP A 40 10.48 11.30 -2.14
C ASP A 40 9.46 11.17 -1.00
N LEU A 41 8.65 10.11 -1.00
CA LEU A 41 7.63 9.84 0.02
C LEU A 41 8.14 8.98 1.18
N LEU A 42 9.27 8.29 1.00
CA LEU A 42 9.85 7.41 2.01
C LEU A 42 10.85 8.15 2.92
N PRO A 43 10.99 7.72 4.19
CA PRO A 43 12.04 8.23 5.05
C PRO A 43 13.44 7.89 4.48
N ASN A 44 14.40 8.76 4.79
CA ASN A 44 15.78 8.60 4.31
C ASN A 44 16.54 7.43 4.95
N HIS A 45 16.07 6.96 6.10
CA HIS A 45 16.64 5.85 6.86
C HIS A 45 15.51 4.93 7.35
N LEU A 46 15.88 3.71 7.71
CA LEU A 46 14.95 2.73 8.27
C LEU A 46 14.49 3.16 9.67
N PRO A 47 13.24 2.88 10.06
CA PRO A 47 12.79 3.10 11.42
C PRO A 47 13.60 2.22 12.39
N GLU A 48 14.01 2.79 13.52
CA GLU A 48 14.75 2.05 14.57
C GLU A 48 13.84 1.08 15.32
N GLU A 49 12.55 1.44 15.43
CA GLU A 49 11.55 0.65 16.14
C GLU A 49 10.55 0.01 15.17
N PRO A 50 9.98 -1.16 15.53
CA PRO A 50 8.93 -1.78 14.75
C PRO A 50 7.73 -0.85 14.60
N GLN A 51 7.22 -0.76 13.37
CA GLN A 51 5.97 -0.06 13.09
C GLN A 51 4.77 -0.99 13.30
N LYS A 52 3.64 -0.38 13.65
CA LYS A 52 2.34 -1.06 13.67
C LYS A 52 1.94 -1.45 12.25
N PHE A 53 1.30 -2.60 12.09
CA PHE A 53 0.87 -3.09 10.77
C PHE A 53 -0.09 -2.11 10.10
N GLU A 54 -0.94 -1.45 10.86
CA GLU A 54 -1.87 -0.43 10.38
C GLU A 54 -1.17 0.74 9.67
N ALA A 55 0.00 1.16 10.17
CA ALA A 55 0.78 2.22 9.52
C ALA A 55 1.31 1.76 8.16
N ILE A 56 1.77 0.50 8.06
CA ILE A 56 2.21 -0.09 6.79
C ILE A 56 1.05 -0.18 5.80
N MET A 57 -0.16 -0.51 6.28
CA MET A 57 -1.36 -0.58 5.44
C MET A 57 -1.77 0.78 4.90
N GLU A 58 -1.66 1.84 5.69
CA GLU A 58 -1.88 3.20 5.21
C GLU A 58 -0.88 3.61 4.12
N ASP A 59 0.39 3.19 4.23
CA ASP A 59 1.41 3.47 3.22
C ASP A 59 1.10 2.76 1.89
N ILE A 60 0.49 1.57 1.91
CA ILE A 60 0.03 0.91 0.69
C ILE A 60 -0.99 1.80 -0.04
N GLU A 61 -1.99 2.31 0.67
CA GLU A 61 -3.02 3.16 0.08
C GLU A 61 -2.48 4.52 -0.40
N LYS A 62 -1.58 5.15 0.37
CA LYS A 62 -1.11 6.52 0.10
C LYS A 62 0.08 6.58 -0.85
N ILE A 63 1.01 5.64 -0.76
CA ILE A 63 2.30 5.66 -1.48
C ILE A 63 2.26 4.71 -2.67
N ILE A 64 1.76 3.48 -2.47
CA ILE A 64 1.84 2.45 -3.51
C ILE A 64 0.71 2.60 -4.52
N MET A 65 -0.55 2.69 -4.09
CA MET A 65 -1.72 2.71 -4.99
C MET A 65 -1.69 3.77 -6.10
N PRO A 66 -1.17 5.00 -5.92
CA PRO A 66 -1.08 5.99 -7.00
C PRO A 66 -0.21 5.56 -8.19
N GLY A 67 0.83 4.76 -7.94
CA GLY A 67 1.81 4.34 -8.96
C GLY A 67 1.54 2.96 -9.55
N ILE A 68 0.50 2.25 -9.13
CA ILE A 68 0.19 0.94 -9.69
C ILE A 68 -0.43 1.11 -11.07
N GLN A 69 0.19 0.47 -12.06
CA GLN A 69 -0.39 0.27 -13.37
C GLN A 69 -1.48 -0.81 -13.31
N SER A 70 -2.69 -0.49 -13.77
CA SER A 70 -3.74 -1.52 -13.94
C SER A 70 -3.42 -2.37 -15.16
N PHE A 71 -3.34 -3.69 -15.00
CA PHE A 71 -3.20 -4.63 -16.12
C PHE A 71 -4.51 -5.37 -16.46
N LEU A 72 -5.61 -4.97 -15.81
CA LEU A 72 -6.96 -5.52 -15.99
C LEU A 72 -7.85 -4.56 -16.76
#